data_AF-A0A7C4H2M6-F1
#
_entry.id   AF-A0A7C4H2M6-F1
#
_cell.length_a   1.000
_cell.length_b   1.000
_cell.length_c   1.000
_cell.angle_alpha   90.00
_cell.angle_beta   90.00
_cell.angle_gamma   90.00
#
_symmetry.space_group_name_H-M   'P 1'
#
loop_
_entity.id
_entity.type
_entity.pdbx_description
1 polymer ?
#
loop_
_entity_poly.entity_id
_entity_poly.type
_entity_poly.pdbx_seq_one_letter_code
_entity_poly.pdbx_strand_id
1 'polypeptide(L)'
;MFLRVCRDIDKVSEHIFDPVIFSSIMLIKGGKFLRRVSDEAKNLAKLVLEIVRESPDTSLMYFRFDLSDKIYRVIALKDIALAIAQEDSSGQVQLYGTEALQSLSKIFNSSINVKMIVEELPLSQLDSNIVESLKPCIEEAEKIYISLWKRRGLYWFIIEDVVSDKGSYTYVFKACDKQGNTYALKVLKEDIVVGRRFMDVIRGYIQGLVVATVDDREFIDLLELKGYDKAIMKDLILYKKYITLAKALFIVKDKLDKDEYINYPPTIVEEYASLGDLERYIQLNGARSLEETMYILIRIVGAVALAHLFNIVHLDIKPRNILIYSNENENYKYTPKLNDFSGAVGDPNRGYKFVRITPGYSDPLALAKGVADFGYDAYSIAMVVAYILTGQLPKHRLALNIIMLQNLYNYPIPMEKIGDDEKPLKEFIKKIIDTSLQLRSKSISIHNFVESINEDLEHLDTIYMPWINDIPKSIASVIKKALTLDTNTRYKNGIDMWLETKEALVK
;
A
#
# COMPACT_ATOMS: atom_id res chain seq x y z
N MET A 1 32.59 13.01 -2.03
CA MET A 1 31.47 13.84 -1.58
C MET A 1 31.12 13.36 -0.18
N PHE A 2 31.23 14.21 0.84
CA PHE A 2 31.15 13.79 2.25
C PHE A 2 29.71 13.82 2.79
N LEU A 3 28.78 14.48 2.10
CA LEU A 3 27.33 14.39 2.34
C LEU A 3 26.62 14.13 1.01
N ARG A 4 25.48 13.44 1.07
CA ARG A 4 24.54 13.34 -0.05
C ARG A 4 23.75 14.66 -0.15
N VAL A 5 23.11 14.91 -1.28
CA VAL A 5 22.32 16.14 -1.51
C VAL A 5 20.88 15.78 -1.83
N CYS A 6 19.94 16.60 -1.36
CA CYS A 6 18.57 16.57 -1.89
C CYS A 6 18.54 17.10 -3.34
N ARG A 7 17.49 16.77 -4.09
CA ARG A 7 17.38 17.08 -5.52
C ARG A 7 17.29 18.56 -5.82
N ASP A 8 16.58 19.31 -4.98
CA ASP A 8 16.34 20.75 -5.15
C ASP A 8 17.26 21.60 -4.26
N ILE A 9 18.44 21.09 -3.91
CA ILE A 9 19.36 21.74 -2.97
C ILE A 9 19.68 23.19 -3.34
N ASP A 10 19.76 23.53 -4.64
CA ASP A 10 20.06 24.90 -5.08
C ASP A 10 18.95 25.88 -4.66
N LYS A 11 17.70 25.59 -5.03
CA LYS A 11 16.53 26.40 -4.68
C LYS A 11 16.29 26.47 -3.18
N VAL A 12 16.47 25.33 -2.50
CA VAL A 12 16.27 25.23 -1.05
C VAL A 12 17.35 26.02 -0.33
N SER A 13 18.59 25.99 -0.82
CA SER A 13 19.68 26.80 -0.26
C SER A 13 19.40 28.29 -0.40
N GLU A 14 18.96 28.76 -1.56
CA GLU A 14 18.58 30.16 -1.76
C GLU A 14 17.47 30.61 -0.80
N HIS A 15 16.45 29.78 -0.61
CA HIS A 15 15.34 30.08 0.29
C HIS A 15 15.76 30.06 1.77
N ILE A 16 16.47 29.02 2.20
CA ILE A 16 16.84 28.82 3.61
C ILE A 16 17.87 29.85 4.09
N PHE A 17 18.79 30.25 3.22
CA PHE A 17 19.81 31.24 3.52
C PHE A 17 19.40 32.67 3.16
N ASP A 18 18.11 32.91 2.84
CA ASP A 18 17.56 34.26 2.91
C ASP A 18 17.78 34.84 4.31
N PRO A 19 18.28 36.09 4.46
CA PRO A 19 18.65 36.65 5.75
C PRO A 19 17.54 36.62 6.81
N VAL A 20 16.28 36.77 6.42
CA VAL A 20 15.14 36.78 7.35
C VAL A 20 14.83 35.36 7.81
N ILE A 21 14.79 34.42 6.88
CA ILE A 21 14.51 33.01 7.16
C ILE A 21 15.64 32.41 7.99
N PHE A 22 16.89 32.62 7.57
CA PHE A 22 18.06 32.09 8.25
C PHE A 22 18.21 32.63 9.68
N SER A 23 17.96 33.93 9.88
CA SER A 23 17.92 34.53 11.21
C SER A 23 16.89 33.85 12.11
N SER A 24 15.70 33.54 11.56
CA SER A 24 14.64 32.86 12.30
C SER A 24 15.05 31.43 12.72
N ILE A 25 15.77 30.71 11.86
CA ILE A 25 16.33 29.38 12.17
C ILE A 25 17.37 29.48 13.30
N MET A 26 18.25 30.48 13.24
CA MET A 26 19.32 30.66 14.22
C MET A 26 18.82 31.19 15.58
N LEU A 27 17.60 31.72 15.65
CA LEU A 27 16.98 32.21 16.89
C LEU A 27 16.26 31.13 17.70
N ILE A 28 16.25 29.87 17.24
CA ILE A 28 15.60 28.75 17.92
C ILE A 28 16.17 28.59 19.34
N LYS A 29 15.35 28.93 20.33
CA LYS A 29 15.67 28.75 21.75
C LYS A 29 15.60 27.27 22.10
N GLY A 30 16.74 26.61 22.04
CA GLY A 30 16.85 25.17 22.32
C GLY A 30 17.90 24.44 21.50
N GLY A 31 18.51 25.11 20.51
CA GLY A 31 19.62 24.54 19.77
C GLY A 31 20.75 24.14 20.72
N LYS A 32 21.05 22.84 20.81
CA LYS A 32 22.18 22.39 21.62
C LYS A 32 23.43 22.71 20.83
N PHE A 33 24.23 23.63 21.34
CA PHE A 33 25.62 23.73 20.92
C PHE A 33 26.29 22.40 21.26
N LEU A 34 26.64 21.63 20.24
CA LEU A 34 27.25 20.33 20.43
C LEU A 34 28.76 20.48 20.57
N ARG A 35 29.38 21.23 19.66
CA ARG A 35 30.84 21.22 19.55
C ARG A 35 31.39 22.41 18.76
N ARG A 36 32.58 22.88 19.17
CA ARG A 36 33.50 23.68 18.33
C ARG A 36 34.82 22.93 18.21
N VAL A 37 35.30 22.76 16.98
CA VAL A 37 36.51 22.00 16.66
C VAL A 37 37.38 22.83 15.72
N SER A 38 38.70 22.75 15.88
CA SER A 38 39.65 23.26 14.90
C SER A 38 40.57 22.11 14.54
N ASP A 39 40.57 21.70 13.28
CA ASP A 39 41.38 20.57 12.79
C ASP A 39 41.60 20.72 11.29
N GLU A 40 42.44 19.86 10.72
CA GLU A 40 42.61 19.75 9.27
C GLU A 40 41.28 19.38 8.59
N ALA A 41 41.01 20.03 7.46
CA ALA A 41 39.78 19.88 6.68
C ALA A 41 39.41 18.41 6.39
N LYS A 42 40.41 17.55 6.13
CA LYS A 42 40.22 16.10 5.91
C LYS A 42 39.72 15.33 7.15
N ASN A 43 40.15 15.74 8.35
CA ASN A 43 39.72 15.13 9.60
C ASN A 43 38.29 15.58 9.95
N LEU A 44 37.98 16.86 9.71
CA LEU A 44 36.64 17.39 9.90
C LEU A 44 35.61 16.72 8.99
N ALA A 45 35.96 16.37 7.76
CA ALA A 45 35.04 15.64 6.88
C ALA A 45 34.60 14.28 7.46
N LYS A 46 35.52 13.56 8.10
CA LYS A 46 35.22 12.30 8.81
C LYS A 46 34.35 12.57 10.04
N LEU A 47 34.69 13.60 10.81
CA LEU A 47 33.93 13.97 12.00
C LEU A 47 32.50 14.42 11.67
N VAL A 48 32.28 15.14 10.56
CA VAL A 48 30.94 15.49 10.08
C VAL A 48 30.13 14.23 9.84
N LEU A 49 30.71 13.24 9.15
CA LEU A 49 30.07 11.95 8.88
C LEU A 49 29.73 11.16 10.15
N GLU A 50 30.57 11.24 11.18
CA GLU A 50 30.28 10.63 12.49
C GLU A 50 29.12 11.33 13.18
N ILE A 51 29.15 12.66 13.25
CA ILE A 51 28.11 13.48 13.88
C ILE A 51 26.75 13.24 13.25
N VAL A 52 26.67 13.28 11.91
CA VAL A 52 25.39 13.10 11.21
C VAL A 52 24.86 11.67 11.26
N ARG A 53 25.71 10.67 11.53
CA ARG A 53 25.26 9.29 11.75
C ARG A 53 24.64 9.10 13.13
N GLU A 54 25.16 9.82 14.13
CA GLU A 54 24.69 9.76 15.50
C GLU A 54 23.51 10.72 15.78
N SER A 55 23.22 11.64 14.86
CA SER A 55 22.14 12.62 15.03
C SER A 55 20.73 12.00 14.97
N PRO A 56 19.79 12.44 15.82
CA PRO A 56 18.39 11.96 15.79
C PRO A 56 17.65 12.33 14.51
N ASP A 57 16.69 11.49 14.11
CA ASP A 57 15.78 11.73 12.96
C ASP A 57 14.90 12.98 13.13
N THR A 58 14.75 13.44 14.38
CA THR A 58 13.92 14.58 14.76
C THR A 58 14.68 15.90 14.78
N SER A 59 15.95 15.90 14.37
CA SER A 59 16.83 17.07 14.49
C SER A 59 17.61 17.32 13.20
N LEU A 60 17.68 18.58 12.79
CA LEU A 60 18.61 19.03 11.75
C LEU A 60 19.96 19.33 12.38
N MET A 61 21.03 19.03 11.65
CA MET A 61 22.38 19.35 12.02
C MET A 61 22.85 20.57 11.25
N TYR A 62 23.19 21.62 11.97
CA TYR A 62 23.79 22.82 11.42
C TYR A 62 25.31 22.78 11.58
N PHE A 63 26.02 22.95 10.46
CA PHE A 63 27.47 23.05 10.42
C PHE A 63 27.88 24.42 9.89
N ARG A 64 28.81 25.07 10.59
CA ARG A 64 29.50 26.27 10.12
C ARG A 64 30.98 26.01 10.05
N PHE A 65 31.58 26.24 8.88
CA PHE A 65 33.01 26.11 8.64
C PHE A 65 33.59 27.50 8.39
N ASP A 66 34.45 27.98 9.29
CA ASP A 66 35.16 29.24 9.14
C ASP A 66 36.56 28.99 8.56
N LEU A 67 36.81 29.55 7.38
CA LEU A 67 38.10 29.62 6.71
C LEU A 67 38.55 31.08 6.65
N SER A 68 39.85 31.31 6.42
CA SER A 68 40.49 32.62 6.52
C SER A 68 39.73 33.75 5.81
N ASP A 69 39.14 33.48 4.64
CA ASP A 69 38.42 34.45 3.79
C ASP A 69 36.97 34.05 3.48
N LYS A 70 36.51 32.88 3.92
CA LYS A 70 35.22 32.28 3.53
C LYS A 70 34.54 31.55 4.66
N ILE A 71 33.22 31.57 4.66
CA ILE A 71 32.40 30.82 5.62
C ILE A 71 31.47 29.90 4.84
N TYR A 72 31.43 28.62 5.20
CA TYR A 72 30.43 27.69 4.67
C TYR A 72 29.41 27.34 5.73
N ARG A 73 28.14 27.29 5.32
CA ARG A 73 27.02 26.91 6.17
C ARG A 73 26.31 25.73 5.56
N VAL A 74 26.06 24.69 6.35
CA VAL A 74 25.38 23.47 5.89
C VAL A 74 24.27 23.13 6.87
N ILE A 75 23.08 22.88 6.35
CA ILE A 75 21.98 22.25 7.10
C ILE A 75 21.82 20.84 6.55
N ALA A 76 21.92 19.85 7.43
CA ALA A 76 21.82 18.44 7.08
C ALA A 76 20.78 17.73 7.93
N LEU A 77 20.10 16.74 7.34
CA LEU A 77 19.32 15.74 8.07
C LEU A 77 19.99 14.39 7.84
N LYS A 78 20.54 13.80 8.90
CA LYS A 78 21.49 12.68 8.78
C LYS A 78 22.60 13.06 7.77
N ASP A 79 23.06 12.12 6.96
CA ASP A 79 24.14 12.30 5.98
C ASP A 79 23.71 13.03 4.69
N ILE A 80 22.64 13.82 4.73
CA ILE A 80 22.03 14.50 3.57
C ILE A 80 22.03 16.00 3.83
N ALA A 81 22.79 16.74 3.04
CA ALA A 81 22.72 18.19 3.00
C ALA A 81 21.40 18.62 2.34
N LEU A 82 20.56 19.30 3.13
CA LEU A 82 19.31 19.90 2.68
C LEU A 82 19.54 21.30 2.10
N ALA A 83 20.49 22.04 2.67
CA ALA A 83 20.86 23.38 2.22
C ALA A 83 22.36 23.63 2.49
N ILE A 84 23.01 24.36 1.59
CA ILE A 84 24.39 24.82 1.76
C ILE A 84 24.63 26.19 1.12
N ALA A 85 25.41 27.04 1.77
CA ALA A 85 25.83 28.33 1.25
C ALA A 85 27.31 28.62 1.57
N GLN A 86 27.95 29.44 0.74
CA GLN A 86 29.26 30.02 0.99
C GLN A 86 29.18 31.54 1.04
N GLU A 87 29.65 32.13 2.13
CA GLU A 87 29.81 33.57 2.34
C GLU A 87 31.27 33.99 2.14
N ASP A 88 31.48 35.24 1.81
CA ASP A 88 32.78 35.91 1.94
C ASP A 88 32.98 36.53 3.33
N SER A 89 34.13 37.17 3.56
CA SER A 89 34.44 37.84 4.83
C SER A 89 33.53 39.01 5.18
N SER A 90 32.75 39.54 4.23
CA SER A 90 31.76 40.60 4.46
C SER A 90 30.38 40.05 4.85
N GLY A 91 30.20 38.73 4.80
CA GLY A 91 28.93 38.07 5.08
C GLY A 91 27.99 38.02 3.87
N GLN A 92 28.45 38.39 2.68
CA GLN A 92 27.66 38.27 1.46
C GLN A 92 27.75 36.83 0.94
N VAL A 93 26.61 36.21 0.67
CA VAL A 93 26.55 34.86 0.08
C VAL A 93 26.98 34.93 -1.39
N GLN A 94 28.00 34.14 -1.73
CA GLN A 94 28.60 34.09 -3.06
C GLN A 94 28.17 32.83 -3.84
N LEU A 95 27.92 31.71 -3.14
CA LEU A 95 27.51 30.44 -3.75
C LEU A 95 26.39 29.78 -2.93
N TYR A 96 25.48 29.10 -3.63
CA TYR A 96 24.45 28.24 -3.03
C TYR A 96 24.57 26.80 -3.52
N GLY A 97 23.97 25.88 -2.76
CA GLY A 97 23.68 24.52 -3.18
C GLY A 97 24.89 23.74 -3.71
N THR A 98 24.72 23.19 -4.90
CA THR A 98 25.67 22.28 -5.54
C THR A 98 27.05 22.91 -5.72
N GLU A 99 27.11 24.19 -6.12
CA GLU A 99 28.37 24.90 -6.33
C GLU A 99 29.13 25.13 -5.01
N ALA A 100 28.41 25.55 -3.97
CA ALA A 100 28.97 25.71 -2.63
C ALA A 100 29.51 24.36 -2.09
N LEU A 101 28.79 23.27 -2.34
CA LEU A 101 29.21 21.94 -1.89
C LEU A 101 30.42 21.39 -2.63
N GLN A 102 30.51 21.61 -3.94
CA GLN A 102 31.69 21.25 -4.72
C GLN A 102 32.91 22.03 -4.25
N SER A 103 32.74 23.32 -3.97
CA SER A 103 33.77 24.20 -3.42
C SER A 103 34.26 23.69 -2.05
N LEU A 104 33.34 23.39 -1.13
CA LEU A 104 33.67 22.82 0.18
C LEU A 104 34.34 21.44 0.10
N SER A 105 33.87 20.58 -0.81
CA SER A 105 34.42 19.24 -1.01
C SER A 105 35.88 19.26 -1.48
N LYS A 106 36.27 20.25 -2.29
CA LYS A 106 37.68 20.44 -2.69
C LYS A 106 38.54 20.79 -1.48
N ILE A 107 38.03 21.60 -0.57
CA ILE A 107 38.76 22.01 0.63
C ILE A 107 38.94 20.85 1.60
N PHE A 108 37.95 19.98 1.77
CA PHE A 108 38.07 18.78 2.59
C PHE A 108 39.12 17.77 2.11
N ASN A 109 39.60 17.89 0.87
CA ASN A 109 40.74 17.11 0.40
C ASN A 109 42.10 17.78 0.66
N SER A 110 42.12 18.94 1.32
CA SER A 110 43.32 19.69 1.67
C SER A 110 43.73 19.47 3.14
N SER A 111 44.94 19.88 3.50
CA SER A 111 45.44 19.87 4.89
C SER A 111 45.32 21.27 5.55
N ILE A 112 44.38 22.10 5.09
CA ILE A 112 44.14 23.42 5.67
C ILE A 112 43.42 23.25 7.01
N ASN A 113 43.81 24.03 8.01
CA ASN A 113 43.13 24.06 9.30
C ASN A 113 41.84 24.88 9.19
N VAL A 114 40.72 24.30 9.59
CA VAL A 114 39.39 24.90 9.49
C VAL A 114 38.74 24.88 10.87
N LYS A 115 38.03 25.95 11.23
CA LYS A 115 37.22 25.95 12.44
C LYS A 115 35.80 25.51 12.08
N MET A 116 35.28 24.52 12.78
CA MET A 116 33.92 24.02 12.61
C MET A 116 33.11 24.27 13.89
N ILE A 117 31.89 24.77 13.72
CA ILE A 117 30.85 24.87 14.75
C ILE A 117 29.71 23.96 14.35
N VAL A 118 29.18 23.21 15.33
CA VAL A 118 28.06 22.28 15.12
C VAL A 118 26.97 22.55 16.13
N GLU A 119 25.75 22.68 15.61
CA GLU A 119 24.53 22.91 16.40
C GLU A 119 23.45 21.91 15.98
N GLU A 120 22.70 21.40 16.95
CA GLU A 120 21.52 20.56 16.72
C GLU A 120 20.27 21.44 16.75
N LEU A 121 19.43 21.36 15.73
CA LEU A 121 18.20 22.15 15.57
C LEU A 121 16.97 21.21 15.58
N PRO A 122 16.18 21.15 16.67
CA PRO A 122 15.02 20.27 16.73
C PRO A 122 13.94 20.66 15.71
N LEU A 123 13.45 19.70 14.91
CA LEU A 123 12.43 19.95 13.88
C LEU A 123 11.15 20.53 14.47
N SER A 124 10.78 20.12 15.68
CA SER A 124 9.57 20.59 16.38
C SER A 124 9.61 22.07 16.77
N GLN A 125 10.77 22.72 16.69
CA GLN A 125 10.95 24.13 17.07
C GLN A 125 11.14 25.04 15.85
N LEU A 126 11.20 24.49 14.64
CA LEU A 126 11.24 25.27 13.41
C LEU A 126 9.87 25.85 13.10
N ASP A 127 9.86 27.03 12.46
CA ASP A 127 8.65 27.64 11.93
C ASP A 127 7.98 26.70 10.92
N SER A 128 6.65 26.60 10.99
CA SER A 128 5.88 25.67 10.15
C SER A 128 6.08 25.90 8.65
N ASN A 129 6.30 27.15 8.22
CA ASN A 129 6.55 27.46 6.81
C ASN A 129 7.92 26.95 6.34
N ILE A 130 8.92 26.96 7.24
CA ILE A 130 10.25 26.42 6.98
C ILE A 130 10.19 24.89 6.96
N VAL A 131 9.42 24.29 7.87
CA VAL A 131 9.19 22.84 7.86
C VAL A 131 8.49 22.42 6.57
N GLU A 132 7.48 23.16 6.11
CA GLU A 132 6.80 22.90 4.85
C GLU A 132 7.73 23.04 3.63
N SER A 133 8.63 24.03 3.62
CA SER A 133 9.59 24.18 2.51
C SER A 133 10.66 23.08 2.50
N LEU A 134 11.04 22.57 3.67
CA LEU A 134 11.98 21.44 3.80
C LEU A 134 11.31 20.07 3.61
N LYS A 135 9.99 19.97 3.80
CA LYS A 135 9.24 18.70 3.80
C LYS A 135 9.52 17.84 2.55
N PRO A 136 9.51 18.36 1.31
CA PRO A 136 9.84 17.56 0.13
C PRO A 136 11.26 16.98 0.17
N CYS A 137 12.22 17.73 0.74
CA CYS A 137 13.60 17.29 0.88
C CYS A 137 13.78 16.28 1.99
N ILE A 138 13.01 16.40 3.08
CA ILE A 138 12.95 15.42 4.18
C ILE A 138 12.31 14.12 3.66
N GLU A 139 11.20 14.21 2.94
CA GLU A 139 10.56 13.05 2.30
C GLU A 139 11.49 12.40 1.25
N GLU A 140 12.31 13.18 0.54
CA GLU A 140 13.30 12.66 -0.39
C GLU A 140 14.50 12.02 0.33
N ALA A 141 14.91 12.60 1.47
CA ALA A 141 15.90 12.02 2.35
C ALA A 141 15.48 10.64 2.86
N GLU A 142 14.19 10.47 3.15
CA GLU A 142 13.57 9.18 3.47
C GLU A 142 13.55 8.20 2.28
N LYS A 143 13.69 8.67 1.03
CA LYS A 143 13.66 7.82 -0.18
C LYS A 143 15.04 7.50 -0.76
N ILE A 144 16.15 7.97 -0.17
CA ILE A 144 17.48 7.81 -0.80
C ILE A 144 17.86 6.34 -1.03
N TYR A 145 17.42 5.42 -0.18
CA TYR A 145 17.67 4.00 -0.41
C TYR A 145 17.02 3.47 -1.70
N ILE A 146 15.89 4.04 -2.15
CA ILE A 146 15.30 3.72 -3.45
C ILE A 146 16.27 4.09 -4.58
N SER A 147 16.83 5.31 -4.53
CA SER A 147 17.81 5.75 -5.51
C SER A 147 19.10 4.92 -5.45
N LEU A 148 19.54 4.52 -4.26
CA LEU A 148 20.69 3.63 -4.08
C LEU A 148 20.43 2.26 -4.70
N TRP A 149 19.30 1.61 -4.40
CA TRP A 149 18.93 0.32 -4.98
C TRP A 149 18.75 0.41 -6.49
N LYS A 150 18.20 1.51 -7.01
CA LYS A 150 18.08 1.73 -8.46
C LYS A 150 19.45 1.80 -9.15
N ARG A 151 20.46 2.40 -8.50
CA ARG A 151 21.81 2.52 -9.07
C ARG A 151 22.64 1.23 -8.97
N ARG A 152 22.61 0.55 -7.83
CA ARG A 152 23.48 -0.62 -7.58
C ARG A 152 22.79 -1.96 -7.84
N GLY A 153 21.49 -1.95 -8.10
CA GLY A 153 20.64 -3.13 -8.03
C GLY A 153 20.30 -3.53 -6.60
N LEU A 154 19.50 -4.57 -6.48
CA LEU A 154 19.13 -5.17 -5.21
C LEU A 154 19.21 -6.69 -5.31
N TYR A 155 20.04 -7.31 -4.46
CA TYR A 155 20.41 -8.72 -4.57
C TYR A 155 20.95 -9.03 -5.98
N TRP A 156 20.39 -10.02 -6.66
CA TRP A 156 20.78 -10.39 -8.03
C TRP A 156 19.95 -9.69 -9.12
N PHE A 157 19.18 -8.65 -8.76
CA PHE A 157 18.27 -7.95 -9.66
C PHE A 157 18.70 -6.52 -9.94
N ILE A 158 18.57 -6.10 -11.19
CA ILE A 158 18.75 -4.73 -11.64
C ILE A 158 17.37 -4.06 -11.64
N ILE A 159 17.20 -2.97 -10.89
CA ILE A 159 15.93 -2.24 -10.84
C ILE A 159 15.80 -1.35 -12.07
N GLU A 160 14.77 -1.59 -12.87
CA GLU A 160 14.45 -0.81 -14.06
C GLU A 160 13.58 0.41 -13.71
N ASP A 161 12.54 0.18 -12.91
CA ASP A 161 11.56 1.21 -12.59
C ASP A 161 10.91 1.06 -11.21
N VAL A 162 10.32 2.15 -10.72
CA VAL A 162 9.53 2.19 -9.50
C VAL A 162 8.06 2.10 -9.87
N VAL A 163 7.43 0.97 -9.58
CA VAL A 163 6.02 0.70 -9.89
C VAL A 163 5.10 1.38 -8.88
N SER A 164 5.47 1.33 -7.59
CA SER A 164 4.72 1.96 -6.52
C SER A 164 5.63 2.29 -5.32
N ASP A 165 5.62 3.55 -4.89
CA ASP A 165 6.28 4.02 -3.66
C ASP A 165 5.28 4.46 -2.56
N LYS A 166 4.00 4.59 -2.93
CA LYS A 166 2.91 5.03 -2.05
C LYS A 166 2.14 3.89 -1.38
N GLY A 167 2.48 2.62 -1.66
CA GLY A 167 1.87 1.47 -1.00
C GLY A 167 1.99 1.53 0.52
N SER A 168 1.04 0.94 1.24
CA SER A 168 0.97 1.02 2.72
C SER A 168 2.14 0.34 3.44
N TYR A 169 2.72 -0.71 2.85
CA TYR A 169 3.75 -1.53 3.53
C TYR A 169 5.00 -1.83 2.70
N THR A 170 4.96 -1.62 1.38
CA THR A 170 6.05 -2.00 0.46
C THR A 170 6.33 -0.95 -0.60
N TYR A 171 7.59 -0.81 -0.97
CA TYR A 171 8.01 -0.33 -2.29
C TYR A 171 7.88 -1.47 -3.31
N VAL A 172 7.40 -1.17 -4.51
CA VAL A 172 7.31 -2.15 -5.60
C VAL A 172 8.16 -1.67 -6.76
N PHE A 173 9.12 -2.50 -7.15
CA PHE A 173 10.04 -2.24 -8.26
C PHE A 173 9.82 -3.22 -9.39
N LYS A 174 9.94 -2.73 -10.62
CA LYS A 174 10.16 -3.57 -11.80
C LYS A 174 11.66 -3.83 -11.87
N ALA A 175 12.07 -5.09 -11.88
CA ALA A 175 13.48 -5.44 -11.94
C ALA A 175 13.72 -6.63 -12.87
N CYS A 176 14.93 -6.75 -13.40
CA CYS A 176 15.36 -7.87 -14.21
C CYS A 176 16.51 -8.65 -13.55
N ASP A 177 16.54 -9.96 -13.73
CA ASP A 177 17.69 -10.78 -13.34
C ASP A 177 18.80 -10.71 -14.40
N LYS A 178 19.92 -11.41 -14.15
CA LYS A 178 21.05 -11.48 -15.10
C LYS A 178 20.71 -12.13 -16.45
N GLN A 179 19.60 -12.88 -16.53
CA GLN A 179 19.16 -13.58 -17.73
C GLN A 179 18.13 -12.75 -18.52
N GLY A 180 17.72 -11.58 -18.01
CA GLY A 180 16.73 -10.70 -18.62
C GLY A 180 15.28 -11.03 -18.23
N ASN A 181 15.04 -11.96 -17.31
CA ASN A 181 13.70 -12.24 -16.83
C ASN A 181 13.21 -11.10 -15.94
N THR A 182 11.96 -10.67 -16.12
CA THR A 182 11.39 -9.51 -15.41
C THR A 182 10.56 -9.96 -14.20
N TYR A 183 10.71 -9.23 -13.08
CA TYR A 183 10.07 -9.51 -11.80
C TYR A 183 9.52 -8.23 -11.15
N ALA A 184 8.54 -8.43 -10.27
CA ALA A 184 8.13 -7.44 -9.29
C ALA A 184 8.89 -7.69 -7.98
N LEU A 185 9.68 -6.72 -7.53
CA LEU A 185 10.36 -6.76 -6.23
C LEU A 185 9.57 -5.92 -5.25
N LYS A 186 8.91 -6.58 -4.30
CA LYS A 186 8.19 -5.94 -3.19
C LYS A 186 9.13 -5.86 -1.99
N VAL A 187 9.66 -4.67 -1.75
CA VAL A 187 10.59 -4.38 -0.65
C VAL A 187 9.80 -3.79 0.51
N LEU A 188 9.86 -4.40 1.69
CA LEU A 188 9.16 -3.86 2.87
C LEU A 188 9.72 -2.48 3.24
N LYS A 189 8.87 -1.56 3.71
CA LYS A 189 9.31 -0.24 4.17
C LYS A 189 10.01 -0.29 5.53
N GLU A 190 10.96 0.63 5.76
CA GLU A 190 11.81 0.67 6.96
C GLU A 190 10.98 0.70 8.26
N ASP A 191 9.97 1.55 8.34
CA ASP A 191 9.06 1.71 9.48
C ASP A 191 8.32 0.40 9.83
N ILE A 192 8.02 -0.41 8.82
CA ILE A 192 7.40 -1.72 8.99
C ILE A 192 8.40 -2.74 9.54
N VAL A 193 9.63 -2.73 9.02
CA VAL A 193 10.68 -3.68 9.43
C VAL A 193 11.21 -3.37 10.82
N VAL A 194 11.31 -2.09 11.19
CA VAL A 194 11.80 -1.67 12.50
C VAL A 194 10.68 -1.74 13.56
N GLY A 195 9.43 -1.45 13.18
CA GLY A 195 8.30 -1.30 14.10
C GLY A 195 7.37 -2.51 14.25
N ARG A 196 7.42 -3.51 13.36
CA ARG A 196 6.51 -4.68 13.39
C ARG A 196 7.26 -6.00 13.27
N ARG A 197 6.60 -7.09 13.67
CA ARG A 197 7.10 -8.44 13.40
C ARG A 197 6.94 -8.73 11.91
N PHE A 198 8.05 -9.11 11.28
CA PHE A 198 8.12 -9.47 9.88
C PHE A 198 7.06 -10.53 9.49
N MET A 199 6.83 -11.53 10.36
CA MET A 199 5.82 -12.57 10.16
C MET A 199 4.40 -12.03 9.93
N ASP A 200 4.04 -10.88 10.48
CA ASP A 200 2.71 -10.30 10.30
C ASP A 200 2.54 -9.72 8.89
N VAL A 201 3.65 -9.42 8.19
CA VAL A 201 3.65 -8.87 6.83
C VAL A 201 3.75 -9.97 5.78
N ILE A 202 4.59 -10.99 6.02
CA ILE A 202 4.76 -12.10 5.08
C ILE A 202 3.69 -13.19 5.16
N ARG A 203 2.87 -13.18 6.21
CA ARG A 203 1.82 -14.19 6.40
C ARG A 203 0.99 -14.40 5.15
N GLY A 204 0.62 -13.31 4.46
CA GLY A 204 -0.19 -13.43 3.26
C GLY A 204 0.53 -14.11 2.09
N TYR A 205 1.83 -13.89 1.95
CA TYR A 205 2.63 -14.56 0.93
C TYR A 205 2.80 -16.05 1.24
N ILE A 206 2.99 -16.40 2.51
CA ILE A 206 3.00 -17.81 2.95
C ILE A 206 1.65 -18.47 2.68
N GLN A 207 0.54 -17.81 3.01
CA GLN A 207 -0.80 -18.33 2.75
C GLN A 207 -1.01 -18.60 1.25
N GLY A 208 -0.64 -17.65 0.38
CA GLY A 208 -0.70 -17.84 -1.06
C GLY A 208 0.14 -19.01 -1.56
N LEU A 209 1.36 -19.18 -1.01
CA LEU A 209 2.22 -20.33 -1.29
C LEU A 209 1.53 -21.64 -0.88
N VAL A 210 1.07 -21.75 0.37
CA VAL A 210 0.37 -22.95 0.88
C VAL A 210 -0.77 -23.35 -0.05
N VAL A 211 -1.65 -22.41 -0.42
CA VAL A 211 -2.80 -22.73 -1.27
C VAL A 211 -2.38 -23.23 -2.65
N ALA A 212 -1.37 -22.61 -3.25
CA ALA A 212 -0.99 -22.91 -4.63
C ALA A 212 0.01 -24.07 -4.77
N THR A 213 0.73 -24.47 -3.71
CA THR A 213 1.79 -25.49 -3.79
C THR A 213 1.46 -26.82 -3.10
N VAL A 214 0.29 -26.96 -2.46
CA VAL A 214 -0.12 -28.25 -1.86
C VAL A 214 -0.17 -29.35 -2.92
N ASP A 215 0.31 -30.55 -2.56
CA ASP A 215 0.31 -31.73 -3.45
C ASP A 215 -1.11 -32.09 -3.88
N ASP A 216 -1.26 -32.54 -5.12
CA ASP A 216 -2.58 -32.81 -5.68
C ASP A 216 -3.32 -33.93 -4.92
N ARG A 217 -2.61 -34.90 -4.31
CA ARG A 217 -3.23 -35.95 -3.48
C ARG A 217 -3.70 -35.41 -2.14
N GLU A 218 -2.85 -34.67 -1.43
CA GLU A 218 -3.23 -34.03 -0.16
C GLU A 218 -4.42 -33.09 -0.34
N PHE A 219 -4.44 -32.37 -1.47
CA PHE A 219 -5.55 -31.52 -1.84
C PHE A 219 -6.86 -32.30 -2.00
N ILE A 220 -6.82 -33.44 -2.69
CA ILE A 220 -7.97 -34.34 -2.88
C ILE A 220 -8.48 -34.90 -1.53
N ASP A 221 -7.58 -35.33 -0.65
CA ASP A 221 -7.95 -35.89 0.65
C ASP A 221 -8.66 -34.84 1.53
N LEU A 222 -8.14 -33.60 1.55
CA LEU A 222 -8.70 -32.49 2.34
C LEU A 222 -10.11 -32.11 1.88
N LEU A 223 -10.38 -32.33 0.61
CA LEU A 223 -11.63 -32.04 -0.08
C LEU A 223 -12.69 -33.12 0.16
N GLU A 224 -12.31 -34.40 0.14
CA GLU A 224 -13.17 -35.52 0.52
C GLU A 224 -13.60 -35.41 2.00
N LEU A 225 -12.68 -35.00 2.88
CA LEU A 225 -12.99 -34.71 4.29
C LEU A 225 -14.03 -33.60 4.45
N LYS A 226 -14.13 -32.68 3.49
CA LYS A 226 -15.12 -31.58 3.47
C LYS A 226 -16.42 -31.93 2.74
N GLY A 227 -16.56 -33.17 2.25
CA GLY A 227 -17.81 -33.70 1.68
C GLY A 227 -18.06 -33.37 0.21
N TYR A 228 -17.05 -32.97 -0.54
CA TYR A 228 -17.17 -32.61 -1.96
C TYR A 228 -16.77 -33.78 -2.89
N ASP A 229 -17.37 -33.85 -4.08
CA ASP A 229 -17.11 -34.90 -5.09
C ASP A 229 -15.74 -34.76 -5.76
N LYS A 230 -14.99 -35.88 -5.89
CA LYS A 230 -13.69 -35.96 -6.57
C LYS A 230 -13.68 -35.38 -8.00
N ALA A 231 -14.79 -35.45 -8.74
CA ALA A 231 -14.89 -34.95 -10.11
C ALA A 231 -14.79 -33.42 -10.18
N ILE A 232 -15.44 -32.73 -9.24
CA ILE A 232 -15.40 -31.27 -9.09
C ILE A 232 -13.95 -30.79 -8.86
N MET A 233 -13.11 -31.65 -8.26
CA MET A 233 -11.76 -31.32 -7.81
C MET A 233 -10.73 -31.24 -8.90
N LYS A 234 -10.84 -32.12 -9.90
CA LYS A 234 -9.93 -32.10 -11.05
C LYS A 234 -10.01 -30.79 -11.80
N ASP A 235 -11.17 -30.13 -11.73
CA ASP A 235 -11.36 -28.82 -12.33
C ASP A 235 -10.87 -27.70 -11.41
N LEU A 236 -11.15 -27.77 -10.10
CA LEU A 236 -10.80 -26.70 -9.17
C LEU A 236 -9.28 -26.55 -9.00
N ILE A 237 -8.53 -27.65 -9.05
CA ILE A 237 -7.07 -27.64 -8.92
C ILE A 237 -6.37 -26.82 -10.02
N LEU A 238 -7.00 -26.71 -11.19
CA LEU A 238 -6.50 -25.93 -12.32
C LEU A 238 -6.47 -24.43 -12.01
N TYR A 239 -7.17 -23.98 -10.97
CA TYR A 239 -7.23 -22.58 -10.56
C TYR A 239 -6.05 -22.16 -9.68
N LYS A 240 -5.17 -23.09 -9.25
CA LYS A 240 -3.92 -22.76 -8.54
C LYS A 240 -3.07 -21.74 -9.32
N LYS A 241 -3.09 -21.82 -10.66
CA LYS A 241 -2.33 -20.91 -11.55
C LYS A 241 -2.85 -19.45 -11.57
N TYR A 242 -4.05 -19.20 -11.03
CA TYR A 242 -4.64 -17.87 -10.90
C TYR A 242 -4.36 -17.24 -9.53
N ILE A 243 -3.45 -17.81 -8.75
CA ILE A 243 -2.90 -17.24 -7.52
C ILE A 243 -1.51 -16.71 -7.82
N THR A 244 -1.22 -15.46 -7.45
CA THR A 244 0.12 -14.89 -7.55
C THR A 244 1.03 -15.55 -6.52
N LEU A 245 2.22 -15.98 -6.96
CA LEU A 245 3.18 -16.67 -6.11
C LEU A 245 4.49 -15.90 -5.97
N ALA A 246 4.97 -15.86 -4.73
CA ALA A 246 6.35 -15.48 -4.46
C ALA A 246 7.29 -16.52 -5.09
N LYS A 247 8.20 -16.04 -5.94
CA LYS A 247 9.29 -16.82 -6.54
C LYS A 247 10.50 -16.91 -5.60
N ALA A 248 10.71 -15.87 -4.78
CA ALA A 248 11.75 -15.85 -3.75
C ALA A 248 11.37 -14.93 -2.60
N LEU A 249 11.91 -15.22 -1.42
CA LEU A 249 11.81 -14.40 -0.21
C LEU A 249 13.21 -14.17 0.34
N PHE A 250 13.66 -12.92 0.39
CA PHE A 250 14.95 -12.53 0.97
C PHE A 250 14.71 -11.89 2.32
N ILE A 251 15.04 -12.63 3.38
CA ILE A 251 14.74 -12.27 4.77
C ILE A 251 15.95 -12.69 5.59
N VAL A 252 16.75 -11.71 6.02
CA VAL A 252 17.99 -12.00 6.74
C VAL A 252 17.73 -12.15 8.24
N LYS A 253 16.85 -11.33 8.81
CA LYS A 253 16.44 -11.40 10.22
C LYS A 253 15.15 -10.62 10.50
N ASP A 254 14.57 -10.88 11.67
CA ASP A 254 13.28 -10.30 12.09
C ASP A 254 13.33 -8.79 12.37
N LYS A 255 14.49 -8.25 12.75
CA LYS A 255 14.69 -6.81 13.00
C LYS A 255 16.01 -6.38 12.39
N LEU A 256 15.98 -5.38 11.53
CA LEU A 256 17.15 -4.76 10.91
C LEU A 256 17.41 -3.40 11.55
N ASP A 257 18.67 -3.04 11.75
CA ASP A 257 19.03 -1.63 11.87
C ASP A 257 18.98 -0.94 10.51
N LYS A 258 19.25 0.37 10.48
CA LYS A 258 19.14 1.16 9.26
C LYS A 258 20.16 0.75 8.20
N ASP A 259 21.40 0.48 8.58
CA ASP A 259 22.46 0.12 7.63
C ASP A 259 22.20 -1.27 7.05
N GLU A 260 21.72 -2.20 7.86
CA GLU A 260 21.30 -3.53 7.43
C GLU A 260 20.05 -3.47 6.55
N TYR A 261 19.06 -2.63 6.86
CA TYR A 261 17.90 -2.42 6.00
C TYR A 261 18.32 -1.90 4.63
N ILE A 262 19.21 -0.91 4.59
CA ILE A 262 19.68 -0.37 3.30
C ILE A 262 20.39 -1.47 2.50
N ASN A 263 21.21 -2.32 3.14
CA ASN A 263 22.03 -3.32 2.44
C ASN A 263 21.31 -4.65 2.14
N TYR A 264 20.38 -5.06 2.99
CA TYR A 264 19.68 -6.34 2.95
C TYR A 264 18.19 -6.17 3.28
N PRO A 265 17.46 -5.29 2.57
CA PRO A 265 16.06 -5.03 2.88
C PRO A 265 15.23 -6.30 2.64
N PRO A 266 14.22 -6.59 3.46
CA PRO A 266 13.38 -7.75 3.25
C PRO A 266 12.59 -7.60 1.95
N THR A 267 12.78 -8.55 1.03
CA THR A 267 12.29 -8.44 -0.34
C THR A 267 11.57 -9.71 -0.76
N ILE A 268 10.41 -9.51 -1.37
CA ILE A 268 9.59 -10.56 -1.95
C ILE A 268 9.65 -10.41 -3.46
N VAL A 269 10.02 -11.48 -4.15
CA VAL A 269 10.11 -11.51 -5.61
C VAL A 269 8.90 -12.23 -6.16
N GLU A 270 8.19 -11.60 -7.08
CA GLU A 270 7.03 -12.16 -7.78
C GLU A 270 7.20 -12.02 -9.29
N GLU A 271 6.39 -12.77 -10.03
CA GLU A 271 6.19 -12.52 -11.45
C GLU A 271 5.67 -11.09 -11.66
N TYR A 272 6.25 -10.36 -12.62
CA TYR A 272 5.83 -9.00 -12.94
C TYR A 272 4.51 -9.00 -13.72
N ALA A 273 3.47 -8.36 -13.17
CA ALA A 273 2.20 -8.14 -13.84
C ALA A 273 2.35 -7.04 -14.90
N SER A 274 2.64 -7.44 -16.14
CA SER A 274 3.00 -6.51 -17.22
C SER A 274 1.92 -5.49 -17.59
N LEU A 275 0.65 -5.77 -17.25
CA LEU A 275 -0.49 -4.89 -17.53
C LEU A 275 -1.01 -4.19 -16.25
N GLY A 276 -0.29 -4.31 -15.13
CA GLY A 276 -0.67 -3.72 -13.85
C GLY A 276 -1.77 -4.49 -13.13
N ASP A 277 -2.44 -3.83 -12.18
CA ASP A 277 -3.62 -4.36 -11.50
C ASP A 277 -4.91 -4.04 -12.28
N LEU A 278 -6.01 -4.70 -11.91
CA LEU A 278 -7.30 -4.58 -12.58
C LEU A 278 -7.91 -3.17 -12.46
N GLU A 279 -7.63 -2.44 -11.38
CA GLU A 279 -8.08 -1.05 -11.24
C GLU A 279 -7.45 -0.18 -12.34
N ARG A 280 -6.12 -0.25 -12.46
CA ARG A 280 -5.38 0.47 -13.50
C ARG A 280 -5.80 0.00 -14.90
N TYR A 281 -6.00 -1.30 -15.08
CA TYR A 281 -6.43 -1.86 -16.36
C TYR A 281 -7.79 -1.27 -16.80
N ILE A 282 -8.77 -1.21 -15.90
CA ILE A 282 -10.09 -0.61 -16.18
C ILE A 282 -9.99 0.90 -16.37
N GLN A 283 -9.18 1.61 -15.58
CA GLN A 283 -8.99 3.05 -15.74
C GLN A 283 -8.43 3.41 -17.13
N LEU A 284 -7.52 2.60 -17.66
CA LEU A 284 -6.88 2.84 -18.95
C LEU A 284 -7.75 2.43 -20.13
N ASN A 285 -8.55 1.37 -19.98
CA ASN A 285 -9.28 0.80 -21.11
C ASN A 285 -10.79 1.07 -21.06
N GLY A 286 -11.33 1.50 -19.91
CA GLY A 286 -12.75 1.63 -19.62
C GLY A 286 -13.37 0.37 -19.02
N ALA A 287 -14.68 0.40 -18.76
CA ALA A 287 -15.46 -0.78 -18.37
C ALA A 287 -15.29 -1.93 -19.39
N ARG A 288 -15.46 -3.18 -18.95
CA ARG A 288 -15.28 -4.38 -19.79
C ARG A 288 -16.62 -5.01 -20.17
N SER A 289 -16.62 -5.81 -21.22
CA SER A 289 -17.82 -6.56 -21.63
C SER A 289 -18.20 -7.60 -20.57
N LEU A 290 -19.43 -8.11 -20.65
CA LEU A 290 -19.87 -9.19 -19.77
C LEU A 290 -19.00 -10.43 -19.93
N GLU A 291 -18.65 -10.79 -21.16
CA GLU A 291 -17.83 -11.97 -21.46
C GLU A 291 -16.44 -11.86 -20.82
N GLU A 292 -15.83 -10.67 -20.89
CA GLU A 292 -14.53 -10.42 -20.26
C GLU A 292 -14.62 -10.41 -18.74
N THR A 293 -15.70 -9.82 -18.21
CA THR A 293 -16.00 -9.83 -16.78
C THR A 293 -16.14 -11.26 -16.27
N MET A 294 -16.86 -12.11 -16.99
CA MET A 294 -17.03 -13.51 -16.67
C MET A 294 -15.74 -14.31 -16.79
N TYR A 295 -14.91 -14.00 -17.79
CA TYR A 295 -13.58 -14.57 -17.95
C TYR A 295 -12.69 -14.29 -16.73
N ILE A 296 -12.75 -13.07 -16.17
CA ILE A 296 -12.05 -12.73 -14.92
C ILE A 296 -12.72 -13.43 -13.73
N LEU A 297 -14.05 -13.32 -13.60
CA LEU A 297 -14.82 -13.79 -12.45
C LEU A 297 -14.55 -15.26 -12.16
N ILE A 298 -14.68 -16.13 -13.15
CA ILE A 298 -14.52 -17.57 -12.92
C ILE A 298 -13.13 -17.93 -12.38
N ARG A 299 -12.09 -17.23 -12.85
CA ARG A 299 -10.69 -17.42 -12.43
C ARG A 299 -10.48 -16.98 -10.98
N ILE A 300 -11.01 -15.82 -10.62
CA ILE A 300 -10.88 -15.25 -9.27
C ILE A 300 -11.72 -16.04 -8.25
N VAL A 301 -12.96 -16.42 -8.58
CA VAL A 301 -13.78 -17.25 -7.69
C VAL A 301 -13.13 -18.62 -7.46
N GLY A 302 -12.55 -19.23 -8.50
CA GLY A 302 -11.81 -20.48 -8.35
C GLY A 302 -10.57 -20.34 -7.44
N ALA A 303 -9.80 -19.26 -7.57
CA ALA A 303 -8.68 -18.97 -6.66
C ALA A 303 -9.12 -18.79 -5.20
N VAL A 304 -10.27 -18.14 -4.97
CA VAL A 304 -10.86 -17.94 -3.64
C VAL A 304 -11.42 -19.24 -3.07
N ALA A 305 -12.08 -20.05 -3.90
CA ALA A 305 -12.55 -21.38 -3.52
C ALA A 305 -11.40 -22.26 -3.02
N LEU A 306 -10.22 -22.20 -3.67
CA LEU A 306 -9.02 -22.87 -3.19
C LEU A 306 -8.59 -22.38 -1.80
N ALA A 307 -8.57 -21.07 -1.56
CA ALA A 307 -8.21 -20.53 -0.25
C ALA A 307 -9.17 -20.97 0.86
N HIS A 308 -10.47 -20.97 0.58
CA HIS A 308 -11.51 -21.37 1.55
C HIS A 308 -11.37 -22.83 1.98
N LEU A 309 -10.84 -23.71 1.13
CA LEU A 309 -10.54 -25.09 1.49
C LEU A 309 -9.53 -25.18 2.63
N PHE A 310 -8.52 -24.32 2.60
CA PHE A 310 -7.52 -24.21 3.67
C PHE A 310 -7.99 -23.35 4.85
N ASN A 311 -9.30 -23.05 4.93
CA ASN A 311 -9.90 -22.18 5.92
C ASN A 311 -9.30 -20.77 5.95
N ILE A 312 -8.86 -20.29 4.78
CA ILE A 312 -8.34 -18.93 4.58
C ILE A 312 -9.45 -18.08 3.98
N VAL A 313 -9.75 -16.94 4.60
CA VAL A 313 -10.58 -15.87 4.01
C VAL A 313 -9.64 -14.77 3.53
N HIS A 314 -9.78 -14.31 2.29
CA HIS A 314 -8.92 -13.30 1.70
C HIS A 314 -9.12 -11.92 2.33
N LEU A 315 -10.37 -11.51 2.59
CA LEU A 315 -10.79 -10.25 3.28
C LEU A 315 -10.42 -8.93 2.59
N ASP A 316 -9.56 -8.94 1.56
CA ASP A 316 -9.17 -7.75 0.80
C ASP A 316 -9.30 -7.95 -0.72
N ILE A 317 -10.33 -8.66 -1.18
CA ILE A 317 -10.59 -8.81 -2.62
C ILE A 317 -11.07 -7.46 -3.18
N LYS A 318 -10.29 -6.91 -4.12
CA LYS A 318 -10.55 -5.65 -4.80
C LYS A 318 -9.74 -5.59 -6.10
N PRO A 319 -10.05 -4.68 -7.05
CA PRO A 319 -9.36 -4.61 -8.33
C PRO A 319 -7.85 -4.44 -8.20
N ARG A 320 -7.36 -3.67 -7.21
CA ARG A 320 -5.92 -3.50 -6.95
C ARG A 320 -5.18 -4.79 -6.56
N ASN A 321 -5.92 -5.79 -6.07
CA ASN A 321 -5.37 -7.10 -5.67
C ASN A 321 -5.61 -8.17 -6.75
N ILE A 322 -6.11 -7.80 -7.93
CA ILE A 322 -6.19 -8.68 -9.10
C ILE A 322 -5.15 -8.18 -10.11
N LEU A 323 -4.07 -8.94 -10.28
CA LEU A 323 -2.96 -8.60 -11.16
C LEU A 323 -3.18 -9.16 -12.57
N ILE A 324 -2.83 -8.38 -13.59
CA ILE A 324 -3.06 -8.69 -14.99
C ILE A 324 -1.72 -8.97 -15.70
N TYR A 325 -1.55 -10.21 -16.15
CA TYR A 325 -0.34 -10.70 -16.81
C TYR A 325 -0.61 -10.87 -18.30
N SER A 326 0.22 -10.29 -19.18
CA SER A 326 0.10 -10.54 -20.62
C SER A 326 0.25 -12.04 -20.91
N ASN A 327 -0.64 -12.58 -21.75
CA ASN A 327 -0.63 -13.98 -22.16
C ASN A 327 -1.36 -14.14 -23.49
N GLU A 328 -0.61 -14.14 -24.61
CA GLU A 328 -1.17 -14.25 -25.96
C GLU A 328 -1.94 -15.55 -26.23
N ASN A 329 -1.84 -16.57 -25.37
CA ASN A 329 -2.54 -17.84 -25.52
C ASN A 329 -3.95 -17.83 -24.90
N GLU A 330 -4.37 -16.77 -24.22
CA GLU A 330 -5.70 -16.63 -23.63
C GLU A 330 -6.60 -15.71 -24.46
N ASN A 331 -7.92 -15.89 -24.35
CA ASN A 331 -8.91 -15.17 -25.18
C ASN A 331 -8.76 -13.64 -25.17
N TYR A 332 -8.47 -13.07 -24.00
CA TYR A 332 -8.30 -11.62 -23.83
C TYR A 332 -6.83 -11.19 -23.85
N LYS A 333 -5.92 -12.10 -24.26
CA LYS A 333 -4.47 -11.88 -24.29
C LYS A 333 -3.84 -11.55 -22.93
N TYR A 334 -4.53 -11.89 -21.84
CA TYR A 334 -4.00 -11.75 -20.49
C TYR A 334 -4.57 -12.83 -19.56
N THR A 335 -3.88 -13.05 -18.45
CA THR A 335 -4.34 -13.89 -17.34
C THR A 335 -4.48 -13.05 -16.07
N PRO A 336 -5.68 -12.97 -15.46
CA PRO A 336 -5.85 -12.36 -14.15
C PRO A 336 -5.41 -13.34 -13.06
N LYS A 337 -4.70 -12.83 -12.04
CA LYS A 337 -4.34 -13.60 -10.84
C LYS A 337 -4.69 -12.82 -9.57
N LEU A 338 -5.22 -13.51 -8.58
CA LEU A 338 -5.46 -12.96 -7.25
C LEU A 338 -4.14 -12.86 -6.46
N ASN A 339 -3.91 -11.72 -5.84
CA ASN A 339 -2.72 -11.38 -5.08
C ASN A 339 -3.08 -10.85 -3.68
N ASP A 340 -2.10 -10.84 -2.77
CA ASP A 340 -2.22 -10.31 -1.39
C ASP A 340 -3.22 -11.09 -0.51
N PHE A 341 -2.93 -12.37 -0.26
CA PHE A 341 -3.65 -13.23 0.68
C PHE A 341 -3.36 -12.84 2.15
N SER A 342 -3.26 -11.55 2.48
CA SER A 342 -3.02 -11.08 3.87
C SER A 342 -4.22 -11.22 4.80
N GLY A 343 -5.22 -12.00 4.38
CA GLY A 343 -6.40 -12.34 5.13
C GLY A 343 -6.14 -13.25 6.33
N ALA A 344 -7.22 -13.85 6.83
CA ALA A 344 -7.21 -14.57 8.10
C ALA A 344 -7.33 -16.07 7.90
N VAL A 345 -6.47 -16.83 8.59
CA VAL A 345 -6.61 -18.28 8.81
C VAL A 345 -7.30 -18.46 10.15
N GLY A 346 -8.26 -19.38 10.23
CA GLY A 346 -9.04 -19.57 11.45
C GLY A 346 -10.04 -20.69 11.38
N ASP A 347 -10.81 -20.83 12.45
CA ASP A 347 -11.96 -21.74 12.54
C ASP A 347 -13.18 -21.02 11.94
N PRO A 348 -13.75 -21.52 10.82
CA PRO A 348 -14.93 -20.93 10.20
C PRO A 348 -16.11 -20.78 11.17
N ASN A 349 -16.20 -21.64 12.20
CA ASN A 349 -17.28 -21.60 13.19
C ASN A 349 -17.16 -20.44 14.18
N ARG A 350 -15.97 -19.85 14.33
CA ARG A 350 -15.70 -18.73 15.24
C ARG A 350 -15.73 -17.37 14.54
N GLY A 351 -15.75 -17.36 13.21
CA GLY A 351 -15.58 -16.17 12.40
C GLY A 351 -14.15 -15.64 12.41
N TYR A 352 -13.89 -14.70 11.50
CA TYR A 352 -12.57 -14.14 11.22
C TYR A 352 -12.52 -12.67 11.62
N LYS A 353 -11.44 -12.25 12.27
CA LYS A 353 -11.23 -10.84 12.62
C LYS A 353 -10.87 -10.04 11.38
N PHE A 354 -11.38 -8.81 11.29
CA PHE A 354 -10.97 -7.86 10.26
C PHE A 354 -9.49 -7.51 10.43
N VAL A 355 -8.66 -7.92 9.47
CA VAL A 355 -7.25 -7.54 9.38
C VAL A 355 -7.05 -6.35 8.46
N ARG A 356 -7.95 -6.18 7.48
CA ARG A 356 -8.02 -5.08 6.54
C ARG A 356 -9.47 -4.79 6.21
N ILE A 357 -9.77 -3.53 5.91
CA ILE A 357 -11.10 -3.05 5.54
C ILE A 357 -10.92 -2.09 4.37
N THR A 358 -11.60 -2.37 3.26
CA THR A 358 -11.69 -1.47 2.11
C THR A 358 -13.18 -1.14 1.91
N PRO A 359 -13.66 0.08 2.24
CA PRO A 359 -15.09 0.39 2.30
C PRO A 359 -15.89 -0.01 1.06
N GLY A 360 -15.31 0.16 -0.14
CA GLY A 360 -15.99 -0.18 -1.41
C GLY A 360 -16.27 -1.66 -1.65
N TYR A 361 -15.58 -2.57 -0.93
CA TYR A 361 -15.65 -4.01 -1.16
C TYR A 361 -15.96 -4.81 0.11
N SER A 362 -16.10 -4.14 1.25
CA SER A 362 -16.38 -4.80 2.53
C SER A 362 -17.81 -5.31 2.60
N ASP A 363 -18.04 -6.46 3.21
CA ASP A 363 -19.39 -7.01 3.40
C ASP A 363 -20.12 -6.30 4.56
N PRO A 364 -21.23 -5.58 4.30
CA PRO A 364 -21.99 -4.91 5.35
C PRO A 364 -22.53 -5.89 6.39
N LEU A 365 -22.88 -7.12 6.04
CA LEU A 365 -23.35 -8.09 7.03
C LEU A 365 -22.24 -8.48 8.00
N ALA A 366 -21.02 -8.72 7.49
CA ALA A 366 -19.86 -8.94 8.33
C ALA A 366 -19.59 -7.74 9.25
N LEU A 367 -19.66 -6.52 8.70
CA LEU A 367 -19.51 -5.28 9.48
C LEU A 367 -20.55 -5.18 10.60
N ALA A 368 -21.81 -5.57 10.36
CA ALA A 368 -22.85 -5.64 11.38
C ALA A 368 -22.56 -6.71 12.45
N LYS A 369 -22.07 -7.89 12.03
CA LYS A 369 -21.72 -9.01 12.91
C LYS A 369 -20.48 -8.75 13.77
N GLY A 370 -19.56 -7.91 13.32
CA GLY A 370 -18.26 -7.72 13.98
C GLY A 370 -17.21 -8.77 13.62
N VAL A 371 -17.57 -9.74 12.78
CA VAL A 371 -16.70 -10.84 12.33
C VAL A 371 -17.03 -11.17 10.88
N ALA A 372 -16.02 -11.55 10.11
CA ALA A 372 -16.16 -12.04 8.75
C ALA A 372 -16.37 -13.56 8.73
N ASP A 373 -16.98 -14.04 7.66
CA ASP A 373 -17.03 -15.45 7.24
C ASP A 373 -16.62 -15.53 5.76
N PHE A 374 -16.65 -16.73 5.17
CA PHE A 374 -16.34 -16.89 3.74
C PHE A 374 -17.30 -16.13 2.82
N GLY A 375 -18.50 -15.79 3.27
CA GLY A 375 -19.45 -14.98 2.51
C GLY A 375 -18.95 -13.57 2.28
N TYR A 376 -18.00 -13.08 3.09
CA TYR A 376 -17.35 -11.79 2.88
C TYR A 376 -16.69 -11.71 1.51
N ASP A 377 -15.89 -12.73 1.16
CA ASP A 377 -15.17 -12.77 -0.11
C ASP A 377 -16.13 -12.87 -1.31
N ALA A 378 -17.24 -13.59 -1.17
CA ALA A 378 -18.28 -13.65 -2.19
C ALA A 378 -18.88 -12.26 -2.47
N TYR A 379 -19.19 -11.50 -1.41
CA TYR A 379 -19.68 -10.13 -1.52
C TYR A 379 -18.64 -9.22 -2.23
N SER A 380 -17.39 -9.28 -1.78
CA SER A 380 -16.29 -8.49 -2.38
C SER A 380 -16.12 -8.78 -3.87
N ILE A 381 -16.23 -10.05 -4.28
CA ILE A 381 -16.18 -10.45 -5.70
C ILE A 381 -17.34 -9.84 -6.50
N ALA A 382 -18.56 -9.84 -5.97
CA ALA A 382 -19.70 -9.24 -6.68
C ALA A 382 -19.54 -7.71 -6.84
N MET A 383 -18.95 -7.04 -5.85
CA MET A 383 -18.58 -5.63 -5.96
C MET A 383 -17.47 -5.39 -7.02
N VAL A 384 -16.51 -6.31 -7.15
CA VAL A 384 -15.51 -6.29 -8.24
C VAL A 384 -16.19 -6.45 -9.61
N VAL A 385 -17.15 -7.37 -9.75
CA VAL A 385 -17.93 -7.54 -11.00
C VAL A 385 -18.64 -6.25 -11.39
N ALA A 386 -19.33 -5.61 -10.43
CA ALA A 386 -19.98 -4.33 -10.67
C ALA A 386 -18.97 -3.26 -11.15
N TYR A 387 -17.79 -3.22 -10.53
CA TYR A 387 -16.72 -2.31 -10.93
C TYR A 387 -16.18 -2.59 -12.33
N ILE A 388 -15.99 -3.86 -12.71
CA ILE A 388 -15.53 -4.24 -14.05
C ILE A 388 -16.53 -3.79 -15.12
N LEU A 389 -17.83 -4.01 -14.89
CA LEU A 389 -18.89 -3.72 -15.85
C LEU A 389 -19.20 -2.23 -16.01
N THR A 390 -18.91 -1.41 -15.00
CA THR A 390 -19.31 0.00 -14.99
C THR A 390 -18.15 0.98 -14.87
N GLY A 391 -16.96 0.52 -14.47
CA GLY A 391 -15.82 1.36 -14.12
C GLY A 391 -15.96 2.11 -12.80
N GLN A 392 -17.08 1.94 -12.08
CA GLN A 392 -17.41 2.67 -10.86
C GLN A 392 -17.98 1.75 -9.79
N LEU A 393 -17.86 2.14 -8.52
CA LEU A 393 -18.50 1.42 -7.43
C LEU A 393 -19.98 1.84 -7.28
N PRO A 394 -20.90 0.91 -7.00
CA PRO A 394 -22.28 1.26 -6.66
C PRO A 394 -22.33 2.17 -5.43
N LYS A 395 -22.75 3.43 -5.64
CA LYS A 395 -22.68 4.50 -4.63
C LYS A 395 -23.42 4.16 -3.35
N HIS A 396 -24.61 3.56 -3.44
CA HIS A 396 -25.43 3.20 -2.29
C HIS A 396 -24.79 2.13 -1.41
N ARG A 397 -24.12 1.15 -2.03
CA ARG A 397 -23.37 0.08 -1.33
C ARG A 397 -22.12 0.65 -0.65
N LEU A 398 -21.40 1.56 -1.31
CA LEU A 398 -20.28 2.29 -0.71
C LEU A 398 -20.72 3.14 0.48
N ALA A 399 -21.82 3.89 0.33
CA ALA A 399 -22.38 4.73 1.40
C ALA A 399 -22.80 3.90 2.62
N LEU A 400 -23.50 2.77 2.40
CA LEU A 400 -23.85 1.81 3.46
C LEU A 400 -22.60 1.41 4.25
N ASN A 401 -21.55 0.96 3.57
CA ASN A 401 -20.32 0.52 4.24
C ASN A 401 -19.60 1.65 4.98
N ILE A 402 -19.52 2.86 4.40
CA ILE A 402 -18.92 4.03 5.07
C ILE A 402 -19.67 4.35 6.36
N ILE A 403 -21.00 4.40 6.33
CA ILE A 403 -21.82 4.73 7.51
C ILE A 403 -21.68 3.64 8.58
N MET A 404 -21.68 2.37 8.19
CA MET A 404 -21.44 1.27 9.13
C MET A 404 -20.05 1.37 9.78
N LEU A 405 -19.01 1.70 9.01
CA LEU A 405 -17.65 1.88 9.53
C LEU A 405 -17.54 3.08 10.47
N GLN A 406 -18.19 4.19 10.15
CA GLN A 406 -18.26 5.36 11.03
C GLN A 406 -19.01 5.03 12.33
N ASN A 407 -20.21 4.44 12.24
CA ASN A 407 -21.09 4.29 13.40
C ASN A 407 -20.71 3.11 14.30
N LEU A 408 -20.30 1.98 13.74
CA LEU A 408 -19.96 0.77 14.51
C LEU A 408 -18.51 0.78 15.01
N TYR A 409 -17.59 1.39 14.25
CA TYR A 409 -16.15 1.29 14.52
C TYR A 409 -15.46 2.65 14.72
N ASN A 410 -16.16 3.77 14.55
CA ASN A 410 -15.61 5.14 14.63
C ASN A 410 -14.46 5.40 13.63
N TYR A 411 -14.51 4.80 12.44
CA TYR A 411 -13.55 5.12 11.38
C TYR A 411 -13.87 6.50 10.77
N PRO A 412 -12.91 7.45 10.75
CA PRO A 412 -13.12 8.81 10.24
C PRO A 412 -13.02 8.86 8.70
N ILE A 413 -13.90 8.14 8.01
CA ILE A 413 -13.89 8.04 6.55
C ILE A 413 -14.75 9.17 5.98
N PRO A 414 -14.21 10.07 5.14
CA PRO A 414 -15.04 11.10 4.51
C PRO A 414 -16.02 10.46 3.53
N MET A 415 -17.23 11.00 3.45
CA MET A 415 -18.24 10.61 2.47
C MET A 415 -18.37 11.71 1.41
N GLU A 416 -18.49 11.32 0.14
CA GLU A 416 -18.76 12.26 -0.93
C GLU A 416 -20.14 12.92 -0.76
N LYS A 417 -20.27 14.14 -1.29
CA LYS A 417 -21.54 14.85 -1.27
C LYS A 417 -22.54 14.15 -2.20
N ILE A 418 -23.69 13.78 -1.65
CA ILE A 418 -24.80 13.18 -2.41
C ILE A 418 -25.52 14.28 -3.20
N GLY A 419 -25.84 14.00 -4.46
CA GLY A 419 -26.55 14.92 -5.34
C GLY A 419 -27.93 15.31 -4.79
N ASP A 420 -28.41 16.51 -5.12
CA ASP A 420 -29.69 16.99 -4.59
C ASP A 420 -30.92 16.24 -5.12
N ASP A 421 -30.77 15.66 -6.29
CA ASP A 421 -31.70 14.82 -7.02
C ASP A 421 -31.71 13.34 -6.55
N GLU A 422 -30.71 12.88 -5.81
CA GLU A 422 -30.58 11.49 -5.31
C GLU A 422 -31.45 11.22 -4.07
N LYS A 423 -32.76 11.52 -4.13
CA LYS A 423 -33.69 11.39 -2.98
C LYS A 423 -33.73 9.99 -2.36
N PRO A 424 -33.86 8.89 -3.14
CA PRO A 424 -33.90 7.54 -2.54
C PRO A 424 -32.64 7.20 -1.74
N LEU A 425 -31.47 7.63 -2.24
CA LEU A 425 -30.20 7.42 -1.55
C LEU A 425 -30.10 8.25 -0.27
N LYS A 426 -30.58 9.50 -0.26
CA LYS A 426 -30.61 10.34 0.96
C LYS A 426 -31.51 9.73 2.04
N GLU A 427 -32.68 9.23 1.68
CA GLU A 427 -33.61 8.56 2.60
C GLU A 427 -32.99 7.29 3.18
N PHE A 428 -32.39 6.47 2.32
CA PHE A 428 -31.66 5.26 2.73
C PHE A 428 -30.51 5.57 3.68
N ILE A 429 -29.71 6.59 3.39
CA ILE A 429 -28.59 7.00 4.24
C ILE A 429 -29.06 7.45 5.63
N LYS A 430 -30.14 8.23 5.70
CA LYS A 430 -30.74 8.61 6.99
C LYS A 430 -31.16 7.37 7.78
N LYS A 431 -31.81 6.41 7.11
CA LYS A 431 -32.24 5.16 7.71
C LYS A 431 -31.06 4.32 8.23
N ILE A 432 -29.98 4.18 7.46
CA ILE A 432 -28.78 3.44 7.88
C ILE A 432 -28.12 4.13 9.08
N ILE A 433 -28.03 5.46 9.11
CA ILE A 433 -27.47 6.19 10.26
C ILE A 433 -28.24 5.82 11.53
N ASP A 434 -29.56 5.89 11.50
CA ASP A 434 -30.41 5.59 12.65
C ASP A 434 -30.30 4.12 13.07
N THR A 435 -30.46 3.18 12.13
CA THR A 435 -30.47 1.74 12.45
C THR A 435 -29.10 1.20 12.85
N SER A 436 -28.00 1.73 12.30
CA SER A 436 -26.64 1.34 12.72
C SER A 436 -26.28 1.86 14.12
N LEU A 437 -26.79 3.02 14.54
CA LEU A 437 -26.65 3.49 15.93
C LEU A 437 -27.48 2.65 16.91
N GLN A 438 -28.68 2.23 16.50
CA GLN A 438 -29.48 1.27 17.26
C GLN A 438 -28.78 -0.08 17.38
N LEU A 439 -28.14 -0.55 16.29
CA LEU A 439 -27.34 -1.78 16.31
C LEU A 439 -26.13 -1.65 17.25
N ARG A 440 -25.39 -0.53 17.19
CA ARG A 440 -24.25 -0.24 18.10
C ARG A 440 -24.66 -0.27 19.57
N SER A 441 -25.81 0.34 19.89
CA SER A 441 -26.38 0.37 21.25
C SER A 441 -27.04 -0.95 21.65
N LYS A 442 -27.10 -1.93 20.74
CA LYS A 442 -27.79 -3.23 20.92
C LYS A 442 -29.31 -3.09 21.15
N SER A 443 -29.90 -1.99 20.69
CA SER A 443 -31.35 -1.75 20.76
C SER A 443 -32.12 -2.58 19.73
N ILE A 444 -31.47 -2.99 18.63
CA ILE A 444 -32.00 -3.92 17.63
C ILE A 444 -31.02 -5.07 17.39
N SER A 445 -31.55 -6.22 16.95
CA SER A 445 -30.75 -7.35 16.50
C SER A 445 -30.20 -7.11 15.09
N ILE A 446 -29.19 -7.90 14.68
CA ILE A 446 -28.69 -7.91 13.30
C ILE A 446 -29.81 -8.31 12.32
N HIS A 447 -30.66 -9.28 12.70
CA HIS A 447 -31.81 -9.68 11.91
C HIS A 447 -32.73 -8.48 11.62
N ASN A 448 -33.11 -7.74 12.66
CA ASN A 448 -34.00 -6.58 12.51
C ASN A 448 -33.32 -5.44 11.75
N PHE A 449 -32.00 -5.27 11.90
CA PHE A 449 -31.24 -4.33 11.08
C PHE A 449 -31.33 -4.69 9.60
N VAL A 450 -31.04 -5.94 9.23
CA VAL A 450 -31.09 -6.41 7.83
C VAL A 450 -32.51 -6.28 7.28
N GLU A 451 -33.51 -6.78 8.00
CA GLU A 451 -34.93 -6.70 7.61
C GLU A 451 -35.34 -5.24 7.37
N SER A 452 -34.88 -4.32 8.22
CA SER A 452 -35.22 -2.91 8.06
C SER A 452 -34.67 -2.29 6.78
N ILE A 453 -33.52 -2.72 6.25
CA ILE A 453 -32.86 -2.07 5.10
C ILE A 453 -32.98 -2.86 3.79
N ASN A 454 -33.41 -4.12 3.82
CA ASN A 454 -33.30 -5.02 2.67
C ASN A 454 -34.11 -4.56 1.46
N GLU A 455 -35.37 -4.17 1.66
CA GLU A 455 -36.24 -3.69 0.56
C GLU A 455 -35.68 -2.43 -0.10
N ASP A 456 -35.20 -1.47 0.69
CA ASP A 456 -34.57 -0.24 0.17
C ASP A 456 -33.29 -0.55 -0.60
N LEU A 457 -32.49 -1.49 -0.09
CA LEU A 457 -31.24 -1.91 -0.72
C LEU A 457 -31.48 -2.60 -2.06
N GLU A 458 -32.47 -3.49 -2.14
CA GLU A 458 -32.91 -4.12 -3.40
C GLU A 458 -33.46 -3.09 -4.38
N HIS A 459 -34.25 -2.12 -3.92
CA HIS A 459 -34.73 -1.02 -4.75
C HIS A 459 -33.57 -0.18 -5.31
N LEU A 460 -32.60 0.19 -4.47
CA LEU A 460 -31.43 0.96 -4.89
C LEU A 460 -30.51 0.16 -5.82
N ASP A 461 -30.43 -1.17 -5.67
CA ASP A 461 -29.72 -2.00 -6.65
C ASP A 461 -30.32 -1.83 -8.06
N THR A 462 -31.64 -1.67 -8.20
CA THR A 462 -32.26 -1.43 -9.52
C THR A 462 -31.92 -0.06 -10.12
N ILE A 463 -31.63 0.93 -9.27
CA ILE A 463 -31.30 2.30 -9.68
C ILE A 463 -29.81 2.43 -10.01
N TYR A 464 -28.94 1.90 -9.13
CA TYR A 464 -27.49 2.09 -9.20
C TYR A 464 -26.74 0.91 -9.85
N MET A 465 -27.42 -0.21 -10.08
CA MET A 465 -26.90 -1.35 -10.84
C MET A 465 -27.91 -1.85 -11.88
N PRO A 466 -28.43 -0.96 -12.77
CA PRO A 466 -29.48 -1.34 -13.73
C PRO A 466 -29.03 -2.44 -14.69
N TRP A 467 -27.72 -2.52 -14.97
CA TRP A 467 -27.07 -3.53 -15.80
C TRP A 467 -27.33 -4.97 -15.33
N ILE A 468 -27.69 -5.20 -14.07
CA ILE A 468 -28.06 -6.54 -13.57
C ILE A 468 -29.27 -7.10 -14.32
N ASN A 469 -30.15 -6.24 -14.83
CA ASN A 469 -31.32 -6.65 -15.60
C ASN A 469 -31.00 -6.93 -17.07
N ASP A 470 -29.85 -6.46 -17.56
CA ASP A 470 -29.43 -6.55 -18.96
C ASP A 470 -28.53 -7.77 -19.25
N ILE A 471 -28.14 -8.52 -18.20
CA ILE A 471 -27.30 -9.71 -18.30
C ILE A 471 -28.13 -11.00 -18.18
N PRO A 472 -27.60 -12.17 -18.63
CA PRO A 472 -28.28 -13.46 -18.48
C PRO A 472 -28.73 -13.72 -17.04
N LYS A 473 -29.96 -14.23 -16.89
CA LYS A 473 -30.58 -14.48 -15.57
C LYS A 473 -29.75 -15.40 -14.68
N SER A 474 -29.06 -16.38 -15.27
CA SER A 474 -28.15 -17.29 -14.58
C SER A 474 -27.01 -16.52 -13.89
N ILE A 475 -26.36 -15.60 -14.62
CA ILE A 475 -25.28 -14.76 -14.09
C ILE A 475 -25.81 -13.73 -13.08
N ALA A 476 -26.94 -13.09 -13.38
CA ALA A 476 -27.59 -12.16 -12.45
C ALA A 476 -27.90 -12.84 -11.11
N SER A 477 -28.34 -14.10 -11.13
CA SER A 477 -28.62 -14.88 -9.92
C SER A 477 -27.37 -15.08 -9.05
N VAL A 478 -26.22 -15.40 -9.67
CA VAL A 478 -24.95 -15.56 -8.94
C VAL A 478 -24.55 -14.25 -8.26
N ILE A 479 -24.63 -13.12 -8.98
CA ILE A 479 -24.27 -11.81 -8.45
C ILE A 479 -25.22 -11.40 -7.30
N LYS A 480 -26.54 -11.54 -7.49
CA LYS A 480 -27.54 -11.21 -6.46
C LYS A 480 -27.36 -12.06 -5.20
N LYS A 481 -27.10 -13.37 -5.36
CA LYS A 481 -26.84 -14.29 -4.24
C LYS A 481 -25.56 -13.96 -3.48
N ALA A 482 -24.57 -13.36 -4.14
CA ALA A 482 -23.36 -12.87 -3.48
C ALA A 482 -23.57 -11.52 -2.75
N LEU A 483 -24.46 -10.66 -3.24
CA LEU A 483 -24.74 -9.33 -2.66
C LEU A 483 -25.83 -9.30 -1.57
N THR A 484 -26.64 -10.36 -1.45
CA THR A 484 -27.74 -10.41 -0.49
C THR A 484 -27.26 -10.39 0.97
N LEU A 485 -28.03 -9.72 1.83
CA LEU A 485 -27.80 -9.67 3.26
C LEU A 485 -28.50 -10.80 4.01
N ASP A 486 -29.38 -11.55 3.33
CA ASP A 486 -30.04 -12.72 3.91
C ASP A 486 -29.06 -13.89 4.10
N THR A 487 -28.87 -14.27 5.36
CA THR A 487 -27.99 -15.35 5.77
C THR A 487 -28.41 -16.73 5.26
N ASN A 488 -29.68 -16.91 4.92
CA ASN A 488 -30.20 -18.20 4.46
C ASN A 488 -29.90 -18.46 2.99
N THR A 489 -29.83 -17.40 2.19
CA THR A 489 -29.70 -17.50 0.73
C THR A 489 -28.29 -17.21 0.23
N ARG A 490 -27.49 -16.40 0.92
CA ARG A 490 -26.12 -16.06 0.46
C ARG A 490 -25.15 -17.24 0.43
N TYR A 491 -24.08 -17.10 -0.35
CA TYR A 491 -23.00 -18.10 -0.41
C TYR A 491 -22.30 -18.26 0.94
N LYS A 492 -22.11 -19.52 1.34
CA LYS A 492 -21.41 -19.91 2.58
C LYS A 492 -19.93 -20.18 2.37
N ASN A 493 -19.49 -20.36 1.12
CA ASN A 493 -18.10 -20.56 0.74
C ASN A 493 -17.91 -20.23 -0.75
N GLY A 494 -16.65 -20.13 -1.19
CA GLY A 494 -16.31 -19.82 -2.58
C GLY A 494 -16.50 -20.99 -3.54
N ILE A 495 -16.55 -22.23 -3.03
CA ILE A 495 -16.72 -23.44 -3.86
C ILE A 495 -18.14 -23.48 -4.42
N ASP A 496 -19.15 -23.21 -3.58
CA ASP A 496 -20.55 -23.14 -3.99
C ASP A 496 -20.75 -22.02 -5.03
N MET A 497 -20.12 -20.86 -4.79
CA MET A 497 -20.15 -19.76 -5.75
C MET A 497 -19.46 -20.13 -7.07
N TRP A 498 -18.32 -20.82 -7.02
CA TRP A 498 -17.59 -21.26 -8.21
C TRP A 498 -18.40 -22.26 -9.04
N LEU A 499 -19.03 -23.24 -8.39
CA LEU A 499 -19.90 -24.23 -9.03
C LEU A 499 -21.06 -23.55 -9.75
N GLU A 500 -21.80 -22.69 -9.07
CA GLU A 500 -22.92 -21.96 -9.68
C GLU A 500 -22.46 -21.01 -10.79
N THR A 501 -21.28 -20.40 -10.65
CA THR A 501 -20.68 -19.57 -11.71
C THR A 501 -20.38 -20.41 -12.96
N LYS A 502 -19.81 -21.61 -12.80
CA LYS A 502 -19.57 -22.53 -13.94
C LYS A 502 -20.86 -22.93 -14.63
N GLU A 503 -21.87 -23.31 -13.87
CA GLU A 503 -23.18 -23.66 -14.43
C GLU A 503 -23.82 -22.49 -15.16
N ALA A 504 -23.70 -21.28 -14.61
CA ALA A 504 -24.24 -20.06 -15.20
C ALA A 504 -23.54 -19.67 -16.51
N LEU A 505 -22.31 -20.12 -16.75
CA LEU A 505 -21.55 -19.88 -17.98
C LEU A 505 -21.90 -20.83 -19.13
N VAL A 506 -22.54 -21.97 -18.82
CA VAL A 506 -22.94 -22.98 -19.81
C VAL A 506 -24.40 -22.79 -20.25
N LYS A 507 -25.20 -22.08 -19.45
CA LYS A 507 -26.62 -21.75 -19.70
C LYS A 507 -26.75 -20.36 -20.32
#